data_AF-A0A2V7NTI6-F1
#
_entry.id   AF-A0A2V7NTI6-F1
#
_cell.length_a   1.000
_cell.length_b   1.000
_cell.length_c   1.000
_cell.angle_alpha   90.00
_cell.angle_beta   90.00
_cell.angle_gamma   90.00
#
_symmetry.space_group_name_H-M   'P 1'
#
loop_
_entity.id
_entity.type
_entity.pdbx_description
1 polymer ?
#
loop_
_entity_poly.entity_id
_entity_poly.type
_entity_poly.pdbx_seq_one_letter_code
_entity_poly.pdbx_strand_id
1 'polypeptide(L)'
;MASRTVPTTQPPAIPAGLAREQLLEIYRYLRLTRTLEERLTALYRQSKVIGGLFRSLGQEGEAVGAAYALERGRNRDVLSPLTRNLGAMLVMGAQPIEILRQYMAKAGGPTQGRDMNIHFNDLELGYLGQISHLGDMIPVMAGITLTFRMRGEPRVGLVYIGDGGMSAGAFHEGINFAAVQRCPLVVIGEYNHWAYSTPPRKQFAVEHLADRVKGYGVAAVTVDGNDVLAVYEATQHAVARARAGQGVHFIEVKTYRRKGHAEHDDQHYVAADELDRWAKENDPIDRFVKQLRQHDWADERDLTDIDAGVRAEIDQATDACVNEPLPPPESALPGVYASPAAAARLWFRSL
;
A
#
# COMPACT_ATOMS: atom_id res chain seq x y z
N MET A 1 45.05 30.77 -24.05
CA MET A 1 44.23 30.28 -22.93
C MET A 1 42.80 30.15 -23.42
N ALA A 2 42.39 28.97 -23.89
CA ALA A 2 41.02 28.73 -24.32
C ALA A 2 40.23 28.22 -23.09
N SER A 3 39.32 29.05 -22.59
CA SER A 3 38.37 28.70 -21.55
C SER A 3 37.46 27.59 -22.09
N ARG A 4 37.56 26.39 -21.52
CA ARG A 4 36.58 25.32 -21.73
C ARG A 4 35.32 25.69 -20.95
N THR A 5 34.30 26.16 -21.67
CA THR A 5 32.94 26.25 -21.16
C THR A 5 32.46 24.85 -20.79
N VAL A 6 32.24 24.63 -19.49
CA VAL A 6 31.57 23.44 -18.97
C VAL A 6 30.11 23.47 -19.48
N PRO A 7 29.59 22.42 -20.12
CA PRO A 7 28.19 22.38 -20.48
C PRO A 7 27.36 22.30 -19.19
N THR A 8 26.66 23.39 -18.85
CA THR A 8 25.57 23.34 -17.87
C THR A 8 24.37 22.68 -18.54
N THR A 9 24.36 21.35 -18.64
CA THR A 9 23.15 20.60 -18.97
C THR A 9 22.26 20.65 -17.73
N GLN A 10 21.20 21.47 -17.78
CA GLN A 10 20.14 21.36 -16.78
C GLN A 10 19.59 19.93 -16.80
N PRO A 11 19.30 19.34 -15.63
CA PRO A 11 18.65 18.04 -15.58
C PRO A 11 17.35 18.07 -16.41
N PRO A 12 16.98 16.97 -17.07
CA PRO A 12 15.70 16.88 -17.76
C PRO A 12 14.55 17.17 -16.80
N ALA A 13 13.46 17.71 -17.34
CA ALA A 13 12.28 18.06 -16.57
C ALA A 13 11.74 16.83 -15.82
N ILE A 14 11.42 17.02 -14.55
CA ILE A 14 10.88 15.96 -13.70
C ILE A 14 9.42 15.68 -14.12
N PRO A 15 9.01 14.41 -14.27
CA PRO A 15 7.66 14.04 -14.69
C PRO A 15 6.56 14.55 -13.74
N ALA A 16 5.37 14.79 -14.30
CA ALA A 16 4.15 15.28 -13.63
C ALA A 16 4.30 16.44 -12.63
N GLY A 17 5.28 17.33 -12.86
CA GLY A 17 5.46 18.53 -12.04
C GLY A 17 6.02 18.27 -10.64
N LEU A 18 6.58 17.09 -10.39
CA LEU A 18 7.28 16.80 -9.15
C LEU A 18 8.57 17.64 -9.04
N ALA A 19 8.91 18.04 -7.81
CA ALA A 19 10.21 18.60 -7.47
C ALA A 19 11.23 17.49 -7.15
N ARG A 20 12.52 17.81 -7.21
CA ARG A 20 13.60 16.87 -6.89
C ARG A 20 13.45 16.29 -5.48
N GLU A 21 13.06 17.13 -4.52
CA GLU A 21 12.86 16.75 -3.13
C GLU A 21 11.74 15.70 -3.00
N GLN A 22 10.72 15.78 -3.85
CA GLN A 22 9.62 14.81 -3.88
C GLN A 22 10.07 13.47 -4.45
N LEU A 23 10.96 13.46 -5.45
CA LEU A 23 11.57 12.22 -5.94
C LEU A 23 12.39 11.51 -4.86
N LEU A 24 13.16 12.28 -4.08
CA LEU A 24 13.93 11.74 -2.95
C LEU A 24 13.01 11.25 -1.82
N GLU A 25 11.90 11.94 -1.57
CA GLU A 25 10.89 11.49 -0.62
C GLU A 25 10.22 10.17 -1.05
N ILE A 26 9.86 10.04 -2.34
CA ILE A 26 9.36 8.78 -2.92
C ILE A 26 10.41 7.67 -2.73
N TYR A 27 11.68 7.94 -3.06
CA TYR A 27 12.76 6.97 -2.86
C TYR A 27 12.85 6.55 -1.39
N ARG A 28 12.81 7.51 -0.47
CA ARG A 28 12.80 7.23 0.98
C ARG A 28 11.66 6.30 1.37
N TYR A 29 10.43 6.52 0.89
CA TYR A 29 9.29 5.65 1.22
C TYR A 29 9.42 4.24 0.63
N LEU A 30 9.98 4.10 -0.57
CA LEU A 30 10.30 2.78 -1.15
C LEU A 30 11.30 2.02 -0.25
N ARG A 31 12.37 2.70 0.17
CA ARG A 31 13.41 2.12 1.03
C ARG A 31 12.90 1.83 2.44
N LEU A 32 12.08 2.72 3.00
CA LEU A 32 11.43 2.52 4.29
C LEU A 32 10.54 1.27 4.26
N THR A 33 9.74 1.10 3.21
CA THR A 33 8.87 -0.07 3.02
C THR A 33 9.69 -1.36 2.96
N ARG A 34 10.66 -1.45 2.03
CA ARG A 34 11.51 -2.64 1.84
C ARG A 34 12.24 -3.02 3.12
N THR A 35 12.91 -2.06 3.74
CA THR A 35 13.75 -2.29 4.93
C THR A 35 12.90 -2.68 6.14
N LEU A 36 11.72 -2.08 6.31
CA LEU A 36 10.80 -2.42 7.40
C LEU A 36 10.24 -3.84 7.24
N GLU A 37 9.88 -4.25 6.02
CA GLU A 37 9.44 -5.62 5.75
C GLU A 37 10.56 -6.66 5.95
N GLU A 38 11.81 -6.31 5.60
CA GLU A 38 12.98 -7.15 5.89
C GLU A 38 13.21 -7.29 7.40
N ARG A 39 13.04 -6.21 8.16
CA ARG A 39 13.05 -6.25 9.63
C ARG A 39 11.94 -7.15 10.18
N LEU A 40 10.72 -7.01 9.68
CA LEU A 40 9.59 -7.88 10.06
C LEU A 40 9.88 -9.34 9.74
N THR A 41 10.53 -9.63 8.60
CA THR A 41 10.95 -10.99 8.23
C THR A 41 11.94 -11.56 9.26
N ALA A 42 12.94 -10.78 9.67
CA ALA A 42 13.89 -11.20 10.69
C ALA A 42 13.21 -11.46 12.04
N LEU A 43 12.25 -10.62 12.43
CA LEU A 43 11.46 -10.79 13.65
C LEU A 43 10.51 -11.99 13.57
N TYR A 44 9.94 -12.27 12.39
CA TYR A 44 9.09 -13.44 12.14
C TYR A 44 9.87 -14.75 12.35
N ARG A 45 11.12 -14.81 11.84
CA ARG A 45 12.02 -15.96 12.05
C ARG A 45 12.45 -16.14 13.51
N GLN A 46 12.34 -15.11 14.33
CA GLN A 46 12.54 -15.14 15.78
C GLN A 46 11.24 -15.44 16.56
N SER A 47 10.14 -15.75 15.86
CA SER A 47 8.81 -15.95 16.43
C SER A 47 8.26 -14.74 17.21
N LYS A 48 8.73 -13.53 16.87
CA LYS A 48 8.27 -12.27 17.51
C LYS A 48 7.08 -11.64 16.80
N VAL A 49 6.94 -11.86 15.49
CA VAL A 49 5.75 -11.48 14.75
C VAL A 49 4.64 -12.50 15.05
N ILE A 50 3.44 -11.99 15.34
CA ILE A 50 2.25 -12.79 15.61
C ILE A 50 1.37 -12.81 14.36
N GLY A 51 1.01 -14.02 13.91
CA GLY A 51 0.17 -14.22 12.72
C GLY A 51 0.94 -14.35 11.42
N GLY A 52 0.31 -13.95 10.31
CA GLY A 52 0.93 -13.95 8.99
C GLY A 52 1.88 -12.77 8.80
N LEU A 53 2.77 -12.87 7.81
CA LEU A 53 3.55 -11.75 7.29
C LEU A 53 3.40 -11.75 5.78
N PHE A 54 2.93 -10.64 5.22
CA PHE A 54 2.62 -10.49 3.80
C PHE A 54 3.48 -9.38 3.25
N ARG A 55 4.53 -9.76 2.52
CA ARG A 55 5.49 -8.80 1.98
C ARG A 55 5.04 -8.27 0.64
N SER A 56 5.46 -7.05 0.35
CA SER A 56 5.24 -6.35 -0.91
C SER A 56 6.41 -6.47 -1.88
N LEU A 57 7.36 -7.39 -1.66
CA LEU A 57 8.55 -7.54 -2.50
C LEU A 57 8.22 -7.60 -4.01
N GLY A 58 8.64 -6.55 -4.74
CA GLY A 58 8.37 -6.38 -6.18
C GLY A 58 7.17 -5.48 -6.51
N GLN A 59 6.41 -5.06 -5.51
CA GLN A 59 5.16 -4.28 -5.59
C GLN A 59 5.26 -2.98 -4.77
N GLU A 60 6.43 -2.61 -4.23
CA GLU A 60 6.57 -1.39 -3.43
C GLU A 60 6.25 -0.12 -4.23
N GLY A 61 6.58 -0.16 -5.53
CA GLY A 61 6.40 0.94 -6.47
C GLY A 61 4.94 1.35 -6.62
N GLU A 62 4.04 0.38 -6.76
CA GLU A 62 2.61 0.68 -6.91
C GLU A 62 2.03 1.34 -5.66
N ALA A 63 2.35 0.81 -4.47
CA ALA A 63 1.78 1.28 -3.21
C ALA A 63 2.27 2.70 -2.88
N VAL A 64 3.58 2.94 -3.05
CA VAL A 64 4.18 4.26 -2.78
C VAL A 64 3.75 5.26 -3.84
N GLY A 65 3.87 4.92 -5.14
CA GLY A 65 3.54 5.81 -6.24
C GLY A 65 2.08 6.26 -6.22
N ALA A 66 1.14 5.32 -6.00
CA ALA A 66 -0.28 5.64 -5.95
C ALA A 66 -0.64 6.48 -4.71
N ALA A 67 -0.15 6.12 -3.51
CA ALA A 67 -0.43 6.88 -2.30
C ALA A 67 0.18 8.30 -2.34
N TYR A 68 1.33 8.48 -2.99
CA TYR A 68 2.00 9.77 -3.08
C TYR A 68 1.23 10.80 -3.93
N ALA A 69 0.32 10.35 -4.80
CA ALA A 69 -0.56 11.20 -5.58
C ALA A 69 -1.76 11.77 -4.79
N LEU A 70 -1.99 11.29 -3.56
CA LEU A 70 -3.08 11.77 -2.70
C LEU A 70 -2.69 13.02 -1.92
N GLU A 71 -3.69 13.86 -1.63
CA GLU A 71 -3.50 14.97 -0.71
C GLU A 71 -3.40 14.44 0.74
N ARG A 72 -2.19 14.49 1.30
CA ARG A 72 -1.90 14.06 2.68
C ARG A 72 -2.29 15.11 3.72
N GLY A 73 -2.52 14.66 4.94
CA GLY A 73 -2.75 15.50 6.11
C GLY A 73 -4.12 15.33 6.73
N ARG A 74 -4.35 16.05 7.84
CA ARG A 74 -5.54 15.88 8.66
C ARG A 74 -6.83 16.14 7.88
N ASN A 75 -7.72 15.15 7.83
CA ASN A 75 -9.02 15.19 7.13
C ASN A 75 -8.91 15.49 5.63
N ARG A 76 -7.84 15.02 4.98
CA ARG A 76 -7.65 15.11 3.52
C ARG A 76 -8.07 13.82 2.82
N ASP A 77 -7.43 13.46 1.72
CA ASP A 77 -7.76 12.25 0.97
C ASP A 77 -7.60 11.02 1.85
N VAL A 78 -8.33 9.96 1.52
CA VAL A 78 -8.30 8.72 2.29
C VAL A 78 -7.91 7.55 1.39
N LEU A 79 -7.19 6.58 1.94
CA LEU A 79 -6.95 5.31 1.26
C LEU A 79 -7.32 4.12 2.12
N SER A 80 -7.64 3.01 1.47
CA SER A 80 -7.69 1.69 2.11
C SER A 80 -6.71 0.75 1.40
N PRO A 81 -5.63 0.31 2.07
CA PRO A 81 -4.64 -0.58 1.49
C PRO A 81 -5.22 -1.98 1.34
N LEU A 82 -4.54 -2.84 0.59
CA LEU A 82 -4.61 -4.29 0.67
C LEU A 82 -3.37 -4.82 1.39
N THR A 83 -3.28 -6.13 1.54
CA THR A 83 -2.36 -6.85 2.44
C THR A 83 -0.89 -6.55 2.15
N ARG A 84 -0.57 -6.01 0.97
CA ARG A 84 0.80 -5.69 0.52
C ARG A 84 1.04 -4.20 0.31
N ASN A 85 0.16 -3.31 0.75
CA ASN A 85 0.35 -1.87 0.54
C ASN A 85 0.79 -1.16 1.81
N LEU A 86 1.69 -1.77 2.58
CA LEU A 86 2.32 -1.13 3.73
C LEU A 86 2.94 0.22 3.35
N GLY A 87 3.59 0.29 2.19
CA GLY A 87 4.17 1.55 1.68
C GLY A 87 3.14 2.68 1.54
N ALA A 88 1.90 2.37 1.18
CA ALA A 88 0.83 3.36 1.08
C ALA A 88 0.49 3.96 2.46
N MET A 89 0.44 3.15 3.52
CA MET A 89 0.20 3.64 4.88
C MET A 89 1.36 4.51 5.39
N LEU A 90 2.61 4.12 5.09
CA LEU A 90 3.79 4.90 5.45
C LEU A 90 3.76 6.28 4.77
N VAL A 91 3.40 6.34 3.48
CA VAL A 91 3.23 7.60 2.75
C VAL A 91 2.17 8.50 3.40
N MET A 92 1.05 7.92 3.85
CA MET A 92 -0.01 8.66 4.54
C MET A 92 0.34 9.07 5.99
N GLY A 93 1.46 8.57 6.53
CA GLY A 93 2.00 9.01 7.81
C GLY A 93 1.99 7.98 8.93
N ALA A 94 1.67 6.71 8.66
CA ALA A 94 1.89 5.64 9.63
C ALA A 94 3.38 5.53 9.98
N GLN A 95 3.70 5.30 11.26
CA GLN A 95 5.07 5.28 11.75
C GLN A 95 5.63 3.84 11.83
N PRO A 96 6.92 3.59 11.53
CA PRO A 96 7.50 2.26 11.61
C PRO A 96 7.30 1.57 12.96
N ILE A 97 7.35 2.32 14.07
CA ILE A 97 7.12 1.77 15.42
C ILE A 97 5.68 1.26 15.60
N GLU A 98 4.69 1.90 15.00
CA GLU A 98 3.29 1.47 15.06
C GLU A 98 3.11 0.14 14.31
N ILE A 99 3.74 0.03 13.14
CA ILE A 99 3.76 -1.19 12.32
C ILE A 99 4.45 -2.33 13.09
N LEU A 100 5.63 -2.10 13.66
CA LEU A 100 6.36 -3.11 14.42
C LEU A 100 5.55 -3.57 15.65
N ARG A 101 4.96 -2.64 16.40
CA ARG A 101 4.09 -2.97 17.53
C ARG A 101 2.86 -3.77 17.10
N GLN A 102 2.23 -3.40 15.99
CA GLN A 102 1.07 -4.10 15.46
C GLN A 102 1.41 -5.53 15.07
N TYR A 103 2.47 -5.74 14.28
CA TYR A 103 2.91 -7.08 13.86
C TYR A 103 3.39 -7.96 15.02
N MET A 104 3.95 -7.37 16.09
CA MET A 104 4.33 -8.12 17.31
C MET A 104 3.21 -8.17 18.37
N ALA A 105 2.00 -7.71 18.05
CA ALA A 105 0.85 -7.62 18.95
C ALA A 105 1.15 -6.96 20.31
N LYS A 106 1.99 -5.91 20.32
CA LYS A 106 2.36 -5.19 21.54
C LYS A 106 1.18 -4.40 22.09
N ALA A 107 1.14 -4.26 23.42
CA ALA A 107 0.06 -3.52 24.11
C ALA A 107 -0.05 -2.06 23.62
N GLY A 108 1.08 -1.43 23.29
CA GLY A 108 1.13 -0.07 22.75
C GLY A 108 0.88 0.04 21.25
N GLY A 109 0.55 -1.07 20.57
CA GLY A 109 0.24 -1.06 19.15
C GLY A 109 -1.14 -0.45 18.83
N PRO A 110 -1.38 -0.06 17.57
CA PRO A 110 -2.63 0.60 17.16
C PRO A 110 -3.90 -0.16 17.56
N THR A 111 -3.91 -1.48 17.41
CA THR A 111 -5.05 -2.32 17.80
C THR A 111 -4.93 -2.91 19.20
N GLN A 112 -3.82 -2.64 19.90
CA GLN A 112 -3.47 -3.23 21.20
C GLN A 112 -3.52 -4.77 21.16
N GLY A 113 -3.04 -5.36 20.05
CA GLY A 113 -2.98 -6.80 19.83
C GLY A 113 -4.31 -7.48 19.50
N ARG A 114 -5.36 -6.73 19.12
CA ARG A 114 -6.66 -7.29 18.73
C ARG A 114 -6.73 -7.72 17.26
N ASP A 115 -5.91 -7.12 16.42
CA ASP A 115 -5.79 -7.47 15.00
C ASP A 115 -4.31 -7.62 14.61
N MET A 116 -4.05 -8.05 13.38
CA MET A 116 -2.71 -8.37 12.87
C MET A 116 -2.40 -7.57 11.60
N ASN A 117 -1.15 -7.65 11.13
CA ASN A 117 -0.70 -7.00 9.90
C ASN A 117 -0.96 -5.49 9.87
N ILE A 118 -1.50 -4.99 8.76
CA ILE A 118 -1.87 -3.60 8.56
C ILE A 118 -3.37 -3.35 8.77
N HIS A 119 -4.04 -4.15 9.59
CA HIS A 119 -5.47 -4.04 9.90
C HIS A 119 -5.71 -2.99 11.00
N PHE A 120 -5.33 -1.74 10.74
CA PHE A 120 -5.60 -0.63 11.63
C PHE A 120 -5.75 0.66 10.85
N ASN A 121 -6.37 1.65 11.47
CA ASN A 121 -6.75 2.88 10.80
C ASN A 121 -6.28 4.12 11.57
N ASP A 122 -6.06 5.18 10.83
CA ASP A 122 -6.08 6.56 11.31
C ASP A 122 -6.90 7.36 10.30
N LEU A 123 -8.15 7.66 10.69
CA LEU A 123 -9.10 8.36 9.82
C LEU A 123 -8.74 9.84 9.65
N GLU A 124 -7.98 10.40 10.59
CA GLU A 124 -7.52 11.78 10.51
C GLU A 124 -6.37 11.89 9.50
N LEU A 125 -5.38 10.98 9.57
CA LEU A 125 -4.29 10.90 8.59
C LEU A 125 -4.74 10.33 7.24
N GLY A 126 -5.87 9.62 7.20
CA GLY A 126 -6.52 9.20 5.98
C GLY A 126 -6.14 7.80 5.51
N TYR A 127 -5.88 6.85 6.41
CA TYR A 127 -5.74 5.44 6.04
C TYR A 127 -6.68 4.54 6.84
N LEU A 128 -7.34 3.63 6.12
CA LEU A 128 -8.26 2.64 6.64
C LEU A 128 -7.72 1.26 6.33
N GLY A 129 -7.01 0.64 7.28
CA GLY A 129 -6.48 -0.71 7.15
C GLY A 129 -7.52 -1.68 6.62
N GLN A 130 -7.07 -2.63 5.81
CA GLN A 130 -7.94 -3.65 5.24
C GLN A 130 -8.61 -4.50 6.32
N ILE A 131 -9.67 -5.20 5.91
CA ILE A 131 -10.15 -6.40 6.59
C ILE A 131 -9.77 -7.64 5.76
N SER A 132 -9.79 -8.82 6.39
CA SER A 132 -9.41 -10.08 5.72
C SER A 132 -10.34 -10.47 4.54
N HIS A 133 -11.55 -9.93 4.48
CA HIS A 133 -12.54 -10.27 3.46
C HIS A 133 -12.22 -9.53 2.15
N LEU A 134 -11.73 -10.27 1.16
CA LEU A 134 -11.32 -9.70 -0.13
C LEU A 134 -12.53 -9.12 -0.88
N GLY A 135 -12.35 -7.91 -1.42
CA GLY A 135 -13.38 -7.18 -2.18
C GLY A 135 -14.28 -6.29 -1.32
N ASP A 136 -14.40 -6.54 -0.02
CA ASP A 136 -15.35 -5.81 0.85
C ASP A 136 -14.98 -4.35 1.09
N MET A 137 -13.69 -3.99 0.98
CA MET A 137 -13.28 -2.59 1.10
C MET A 137 -13.75 -1.73 -0.08
N ILE A 138 -14.16 -2.32 -1.20
CA ILE A 138 -14.69 -1.59 -2.36
C ILE A 138 -16.03 -0.90 -2.02
N PRO A 139 -17.10 -1.61 -1.59
CA PRO A 139 -18.34 -0.95 -1.18
C PRO A 139 -18.17 -0.05 0.05
N VAL A 140 -17.27 -0.39 0.99
CA VAL A 140 -16.98 0.48 2.15
C VAL A 140 -16.42 1.83 1.68
N MET A 141 -15.40 1.81 0.82
CA MET A 141 -14.79 3.02 0.28
C MET A 141 -15.74 3.77 -0.66
N ALA A 142 -16.63 3.08 -1.37
CA ALA A 142 -17.72 3.71 -2.12
C ALA A 142 -18.66 4.51 -1.20
N GLY A 143 -19.03 3.98 -0.03
CA GLY A 143 -19.84 4.69 0.97
C GLY A 143 -19.13 5.89 1.61
N ILE A 144 -17.84 5.75 1.92
CA ILE A 144 -17.02 6.86 2.45
C ILE A 144 -16.93 7.99 1.43
N THR A 145 -16.56 7.67 0.18
CA THR A 145 -16.41 8.68 -0.87
C THR A 145 -17.74 9.28 -1.32
N LEU A 146 -18.84 8.51 -1.26
CA LEU A 146 -20.19 9.05 -1.41
C LEU A 146 -20.47 10.17 -0.41
N THR A 147 -19.99 10.04 0.84
CA THR A 147 -20.14 11.09 1.85
C THR A 147 -19.43 12.38 1.45
N PHE A 148 -18.22 12.29 0.88
CA PHE A 148 -17.49 13.47 0.39
C PHE A 148 -18.29 14.19 -0.69
N ARG A 149 -18.84 13.45 -1.65
CA ARG A 149 -19.70 14.00 -2.70
C ARG A 149 -20.96 14.66 -2.12
N MET A 150 -21.67 13.98 -1.21
CA MET A 150 -22.90 14.49 -0.60
C MET A 150 -22.67 15.77 0.23
N ARG A 151 -21.48 15.92 0.80
CA ARG A 151 -21.09 17.10 1.60
C ARG A 151 -20.36 18.19 0.80
N GLY A 152 -20.07 17.96 -0.49
CA GLY A 152 -19.28 18.87 -1.30
C GLY A 152 -17.83 19.01 -0.82
N GLU A 153 -17.30 17.98 -0.14
CA GLU A 153 -15.90 17.96 0.30
C GLU A 153 -15.00 17.65 -0.91
N PRO A 154 -13.96 18.45 -1.18
CA PRO A 154 -13.06 18.21 -2.31
C PRO A 154 -12.05 17.11 -1.97
N ARG A 155 -12.52 15.92 -1.58
CA ARG A 155 -11.71 14.78 -1.13
C ARG A 155 -11.91 13.59 -2.03
N VAL A 156 -10.86 12.79 -2.17
CA VAL A 156 -10.83 11.56 -2.97
C VAL A 156 -10.53 10.37 -2.06
N GLY A 157 -11.15 9.23 -2.37
CA GLY A 157 -10.77 7.95 -1.80
C GLY A 157 -9.92 7.14 -2.78
N LEU A 158 -8.98 6.35 -2.26
CA LEU A 158 -8.24 5.36 -3.03
C LEU A 158 -8.38 3.99 -2.37
N VAL A 159 -8.61 2.93 -3.16
CA VAL A 159 -8.73 1.57 -2.63
C VAL A 159 -7.99 0.58 -3.50
N TYR A 160 -7.24 -0.32 -2.86
CA TYR A 160 -6.49 -1.37 -3.55
C TYR A 160 -7.31 -2.67 -3.59
N ILE A 161 -7.17 -3.42 -4.68
CA ILE A 161 -7.71 -4.76 -4.82
C ILE A 161 -6.84 -5.62 -5.74
N GLY A 162 -6.49 -6.82 -5.28
CA GLY A 162 -5.74 -7.78 -6.09
C GLY A 162 -6.60 -8.43 -7.16
N ASP A 163 -5.95 -8.92 -8.22
CA ASP A 163 -6.53 -9.71 -9.31
C ASP A 163 -7.48 -10.82 -8.84
N GLY A 164 -7.13 -11.52 -7.76
CA GLY A 164 -7.95 -12.51 -7.10
C GLY A 164 -9.21 -11.92 -6.44
N GLY A 165 -9.03 -10.82 -5.70
CA GLY A 165 -10.11 -10.15 -4.97
C GLY A 165 -11.18 -9.56 -5.88
N MET A 166 -10.82 -9.17 -7.11
CA MET A 166 -11.78 -8.70 -8.11
C MET A 166 -12.82 -9.77 -8.47
N SER A 167 -12.59 -11.06 -8.21
CA SER A 167 -13.59 -12.12 -8.44
C SER A 167 -14.60 -12.28 -7.30
N ALA A 168 -14.49 -11.52 -6.21
CA ALA A 168 -15.48 -11.50 -5.13
C ALA A 168 -16.75 -10.74 -5.56
N GLY A 169 -17.93 -11.20 -5.10
CA GLY A 169 -19.20 -10.54 -5.37
C GLY A 169 -19.24 -9.08 -4.89
N ALA A 170 -18.67 -8.81 -3.71
CA ALA A 170 -18.59 -7.47 -3.13
C ALA A 170 -17.85 -6.45 -4.02
N PHE A 171 -16.83 -6.90 -4.78
CA PHE A 171 -16.19 -6.03 -5.77
C PHE A 171 -17.19 -5.58 -6.84
N HIS A 172 -17.94 -6.51 -7.43
CA HIS A 172 -18.92 -6.24 -8.49
C HIS A 172 -20.05 -5.33 -8.01
N GLU A 173 -20.57 -5.58 -6.81
CA GLU A 173 -21.63 -4.76 -6.20
C GLU A 173 -21.12 -3.35 -5.88
N GLY A 174 -19.96 -3.25 -5.23
CA GLY A 174 -19.37 -2.00 -4.80
C GLY A 174 -18.96 -1.11 -5.97
N ILE A 175 -18.30 -1.66 -6.99
CA ILE A 175 -17.85 -0.88 -8.16
C ILE A 175 -19.04 -0.36 -8.97
N ASN A 176 -20.09 -1.19 -9.14
CA ASN A 176 -21.31 -0.78 -9.82
C ASN A 176 -22.00 0.37 -9.07
N PHE A 177 -22.15 0.23 -7.75
CA PHE A 177 -22.74 1.29 -6.92
C PHE A 177 -21.91 2.58 -7.00
N ALA A 178 -20.60 2.50 -6.84
CA ALA A 178 -19.69 3.65 -6.92
C ALA A 178 -19.77 4.36 -8.28
N ALA A 179 -19.87 3.59 -9.37
CA ALA A 179 -20.00 4.12 -10.73
C ALA A 179 -21.33 4.87 -10.94
N VAL A 180 -22.46 4.25 -10.58
CA VAL A 180 -23.79 4.88 -10.66
C VAL A 180 -23.86 6.16 -9.82
N GLN A 181 -23.24 6.13 -8.64
CA GLN A 181 -23.16 7.26 -7.73
C GLN A 181 -22.09 8.28 -8.13
N ARG A 182 -21.25 8.02 -9.14
CA ARG A 182 -20.10 8.89 -9.48
C ARG A 182 -19.27 9.24 -8.25
N CYS A 183 -19.00 8.27 -7.39
CA CYS A 183 -18.18 8.48 -6.20
C CYS A 183 -16.77 8.97 -6.59
N PRO A 184 -16.18 9.92 -5.84
CA PRO A 184 -14.79 10.36 -6.05
C PRO A 184 -13.82 9.29 -5.53
N LEU A 185 -13.72 8.18 -6.27
CA LEU A 185 -12.98 6.98 -5.88
C LEU A 185 -11.99 6.58 -6.98
N VAL A 186 -10.75 6.35 -6.59
CA VAL A 186 -9.73 5.70 -7.42
C VAL A 186 -9.60 4.25 -6.95
N VAL A 187 -9.61 3.30 -7.88
CA VAL A 187 -9.46 1.87 -7.58
C VAL A 187 -8.18 1.37 -8.24
N ILE A 188 -7.24 0.87 -7.44
CA ILE A 188 -6.00 0.27 -7.92
C ILE A 188 -6.21 -1.25 -8.00
N GLY A 189 -6.17 -1.81 -9.20
CA GLY A 189 -6.29 -3.24 -9.47
C GLY A 189 -4.91 -3.87 -9.66
N GLU A 190 -4.45 -4.62 -8.65
CA GLU A 190 -3.10 -5.19 -8.61
C GLU A 190 -3.04 -6.53 -9.35
N TYR A 191 -2.45 -6.52 -10.54
CA TYR A 191 -2.15 -7.73 -11.29
C TYR A 191 -0.72 -8.17 -10.96
N ASN A 192 -0.58 -9.08 -10.00
CA ASN A 192 0.72 -9.62 -9.57
C ASN A 192 0.95 -11.08 -10.00
N HIS A 193 0.13 -11.56 -10.94
CA HIS A 193 0.10 -12.90 -11.54
C HIS A 193 -0.37 -14.05 -10.63
N TRP A 194 -0.74 -13.82 -9.36
CA TRP A 194 -1.05 -14.91 -8.44
C TRP A 194 -2.05 -14.56 -7.33
N ALA A 195 -3.22 -15.20 -7.37
CA ALA A 195 -4.16 -15.27 -6.24
C ALA A 195 -3.83 -16.48 -5.36
N TYR A 196 -3.04 -16.29 -4.31
CA TYR A 196 -2.36 -17.39 -3.59
C TYR A 196 -1.50 -18.21 -4.57
N SER A 197 -1.98 -19.40 -4.98
CA SER A 197 -1.38 -20.31 -5.97
C SER A 197 -2.18 -20.42 -7.27
N THR A 198 -3.30 -19.71 -7.37
CA THR A 198 -4.16 -19.70 -8.55
C THR A 198 -3.62 -18.69 -9.57
N PRO A 199 -3.18 -19.14 -10.76
CA PRO A 199 -2.74 -18.24 -11.81
C PRO A 199 -3.93 -17.60 -12.56
N PRO A 200 -3.73 -16.46 -13.25
CA PRO A 200 -4.75 -15.71 -13.97
C PRO A 200 -5.67 -16.54 -14.86
N ARG A 201 -5.11 -17.49 -15.63
CA ARG A 201 -5.87 -18.40 -16.51
C ARG A 201 -6.90 -19.28 -15.80
N LYS A 202 -6.79 -19.41 -14.48
CA LYS A 202 -7.76 -20.12 -13.61
C LYS A 202 -8.61 -19.16 -12.78
N GLN A 203 -8.34 -17.86 -12.82
CA GLN A 203 -8.99 -16.84 -12.00
C GLN A 203 -10.01 -15.99 -12.78
N PHE A 204 -9.69 -15.63 -14.03
CA PHE A 204 -10.57 -14.85 -14.92
C PHE A 204 -10.23 -15.09 -16.40
N ALA A 205 -11.19 -14.80 -17.28
CA ALA A 205 -11.07 -15.04 -18.72
C ALA A 205 -10.62 -13.80 -19.54
N VAL A 206 -10.66 -12.61 -18.94
CA VAL A 206 -10.21 -11.37 -19.61
C VAL A 206 -8.70 -11.32 -19.71
N GLU A 207 -8.18 -10.62 -20.73
CA GLU A 207 -6.74 -10.38 -20.88
C GLU A 207 -6.24 -9.29 -19.93
N HIS A 208 -7.06 -8.26 -19.69
CA HIS A 208 -6.74 -7.11 -18.84
C HIS A 208 -7.81 -6.92 -17.77
N LEU A 209 -7.40 -6.70 -16.52
CA LEU A 209 -8.33 -6.42 -15.43
C LEU A 209 -9.16 -5.17 -15.71
N ALA A 210 -8.57 -4.18 -16.40
CA ALA A 210 -9.25 -2.98 -16.85
C ALA A 210 -10.50 -3.25 -17.71
N ASP A 211 -10.56 -4.38 -18.42
CA ASP A 211 -11.74 -4.71 -19.24
C ASP A 211 -12.97 -5.05 -18.39
N ARG A 212 -12.77 -5.56 -17.17
CA ARG A 212 -13.87 -5.93 -16.26
C ARG A 212 -14.68 -4.71 -15.84
N VAL A 213 -14.00 -3.58 -15.61
CA VAL A 213 -14.65 -2.38 -15.09
C VAL A 213 -15.34 -1.54 -16.17
N LYS A 214 -14.96 -1.72 -17.44
CA LYS A 214 -15.65 -1.10 -18.58
C LYS A 214 -17.14 -1.47 -18.63
N GLY A 215 -17.49 -2.70 -18.21
CA GLY A 215 -18.88 -3.15 -18.09
C GLY A 215 -19.74 -2.33 -17.12
N TYR A 216 -19.11 -1.58 -16.19
CA TYR A 216 -19.77 -0.67 -15.25
C TYR A 216 -19.72 0.80 -15.69
N GLY A 217 -19.20 1.08 -16.91
CA GLY A 217 -18.99 2.43 -17.38
C GLY A 217 -17.86 3.18 -16.67
N VAL A 218 -16.96 2.46 -15.99
CA VAL A 218 -15.82 3.04 -15.27
C VAL A 218 -14.65 3.26 -16.23
N ALA A 219 -14.08 4.46 -16.21
CA ALA A 219 -12.87 4.77 -16.95
C ALA A 219 -11.69 4.00 -16.36
N ALA A 220 -10.84 3.44 -17.23
CA ALA A 220 -9.72 2.61 -16.81
C ALA A 220 -8.46 2.86 -17.63
N VAL A 221 -7.30 2.72 -16.99
CA VAL A 221 -5.98 2.70 -17.63
C VAL A 221 -5.18 1.51 -17.08
N THR A 222 -4.25 1.00 -17.88
CA THR A 222 -3.29 -0.02 -17.46
C THR A 222 -1.90 0.59 -17.46
N VAL A 223 -1.13 0.38 -16.39
CA VAL A 223 0.24 0.87 -16.25
C VAL A 223 1.19 -0.22 -15.76
N ASP A 224 2.48 -0.01 -15.99
CA ASP A 224 3.55 -0.80 -15.38
C ASP A 224 3.65 -0.44 -13.89
N GLY A 225 3.29 -1.37 -13.01
CA GLY A 225 3.32 -1.20 -11.56
C GLY A 225 4.73 -1.10 -10.98
N ASN A 226 5.75 -1.47 -11.76
CA ASN A 226 7.15 -1.41 -11.36
C ASN A 226 7.86 -0.16 -11.90
N ASP A 227 7.13 0.72 -12.60
CA ASP A 227 7.52 2.11 -12.86
C ASP A 227 6.78 3.04 -11.89
N VAL A 228 7.49 3.47 -10.84
CA VAL A 228 6.92 4.27 -9.74
C VAL A 228 6.33 5.59 -10.25
N LEU A 229 6.98 6.21 -11.24
CA LEU A 229 6.51 7.45 -11.82
C LEU A 229 5.27 7.21 -12.67
N ALA A 230 5.24 6.15 -13.50
CA ALA A 230 4.03 5.83 -14.27
C ALA A 230 2.80 5.59 -13.37
N VAL A 231 2.98 4.90 -12.24
CA VAL A 231 1.89 4.72 -11.26
C VAL A 231 1.47 6.05 -10.64
N TYR A 232 2.43 6.89 -10.23
CA TYR A 232 2.15 8.22 -9.69
C TYR A 232 1.36 9.08 -10.68
N GLU A 233 1.78 9.14 -11.95
CA GLU A 233 1.15 9.96 -12.98
C GLU A 233 -0.28 9.51 -13.28
N ALA A 234 -0.49 8.20 -13.44
CA ALA A 234 -1.82 7.65 -13.66
C ALA A 234 -2.74 7.90 -12.45
N THR A 235 -2.20 7.80 -11.24
CA THR A 235 -2.97 8.06 -10.02
C THR A 235 -3.26 9.55 -9.85
N GLN A 236 -2.32 10.44 -10.15
CA GLN A 236 -2.53 11.89 -10.13
C GLN A 236 -3.65 12.30 -11.11
N HIS A 237 -3.64 11.73 -12.32
CA HIS A 237 -4.71 11.94 -13.29
C HIS A 237 -6.07 11.43 -12.78
N ALA A 238 -6.10 10.21 -12.23
CA ALA A 238 -7.31 9.61 -11.68
C ALA A 238 -7.88 10.40 -10.50
N VAL A 239 -7.02 10.88 -9.59
CA VAL A 239 -7.38 11.74 -8.46
C VAL A 239 -7.97 13.06 -8.95
N ALA A 240 -7.34 13.72 -9.92
CA ALA A 240 -7.86 14.96 -10.51
C ALA A 240 -9.24 14.75 -11.14
N ARG A 241 -9.44 13.64 -11.86
CA ARG A 241 -10.73 13.23 -12.41
C ARG A 241 -11.81 13.04 -11.34
N ALA A 242 -11.49 12.24 -10.33
CA ALA A 242 -12.41 11.92 -9.23
C ALA A 242 -12.83 13.20 -8.50
N ARG A 243 -11.86 14.06 -8.20
CA ARG A 243 -12.08 15.36 -7.54
C ARG A 243 -12.90 16.33 -8.37
N ALA A 244 -12.76 16.29 -9.71
CA ALA A 244 -13.57 17.06 -10.65
C ALA A 244 -15.00 16.49 -10.84
N GLY A 245 -15.41 15.48 -10.05
CA GLY A 245 -16.75 14.90 -10.11
C GLY A 245 -16.97 13.97 -11.30
N GLN A 246 -15.91 13.50 -11.95
CA GLN A 246 -16.01 12.58 -13.08
C GLN A 246 -16.19 11.11 -12.66
N GLY A 247 -16.42 10.88 -11.37
CA GLY A 247 -16.69 9.58 -10.78
C GLY A 247 -15.46 8.69 -10.69
N VAL A 248 -15.72 7.38 -10.64
CA VAL A 248 -14.70 6.36 -10.40
C VAL A 248 -13.68 6.31 -11.55
N HIS A 249 -12.42 6.07 -11.20
CA HIS A 249 -11.37 5.72 -12.16
C HIS A 249 -10.61 4.49 -11.67
N PHE A 250 -10.38 3.54 -12.56
CA PHE A 250 -9.67 2.29 -12.27
C PHE A 250 -8.28 2.31 -12.89
N ILE A 251 -7.28 1.85 -12.15
CA ILE A 251 -5.90 1.72 -12.64
C ILE A 251 -5.51 0.27 -12.46
N GLU A 252 -5.37 -0.46 -13.57
CA GLU A 252 -4.71 -1.76 -13.56
C GLU A 252 -3.21 -1.55 -13.47
N VAL A 253 -2.61 -2.02 -12.39
CA VAL A 253 -1.15 -1.98 -12.19
C VAL A 253 -0.61 -3.39 -12.41
N LYS A 254 0.27 -3.54 -13.42
CA LYS A 254 0.91 -4.82 -13.74
C LYS A 254 2.25 -4.91 -13.03
N THR A 255 2.36 -5.85 -12.11
CA THR A 255 3.52 -6.04 -11.23
C THR A 255 3.75 -7.55 -11.02
N TYR A 256 4.59 -7.95 -10.08
CA TYR A 256 4.85 -9.36 -9.81
C TYR A 256 5.12 -9.64 -8.34
N ARG A 257 4.46 -10.66 -7.78
CA ARG A 257 4.68 -11.11 -6.41
C ARG A 257 5.92 -12.01 -6.32
N ARG A 258 7.06 -11.45 -5.91
CA ARG A 258 8.36 -12.15 -5.90
C ARG A 258 8.60 -13.08 -4.71
N LYS A 259 7.63 -13.20 -3.81
CA LYS A 259 7.63 -14.15 -2.70
C LYS A 259 6.31 -14.91 -2.62
N GLY A 260 6.31 -15.97 -1.80
CA GLY A 260 5.09 -16.68 -1.43
C GLY A 260 3.99 -15.73 -0.96
N HIS A 261 2.76 -16.20 -1.00
CA HIS A 261 1.60 -15.42 -0.57
C HIS A 261 1.79 -14.85 0.84
N ALA A 262 2.36 -15.63 1.75
CA ALA A 262 2.83 -15.17 3.04
C ALA A 262 4.24 -15.70 3.27
N GLU A 263 4.95 -15.23 4.31
CA GLU A 263 6.32 -15.68 4.61
C GLU A 263 6.41 -17.20 4.87
N HIS A 264 5.30 -17.87 5.20
CA HIS A 264 5.23 -19.33 5.37
C HIS A 264 4.91 -20.11 4.08
N ASP A 265 4.56 -19.44 2.99
CA ASP A 265 4.30 -20.07 1.69
C ASP A 265 5.60 -20.20 0.91
N ASP A 266 5.98 -21.44 0.58
CA ASP A 266 7.24 -21.77 -0.10
C ASP A 266 7.22 -21.46 -1.61
N GLN A 267 6.06 -21.10 -2.17
CA GLN A 267 5.89 -20.68 -3.56
C GLN A 267 6.30 -21.74 -4.60
N HIS A 268 6.25 -23.04 -4.28
CA HIS A 268 6.68 -24.12 -5.19
C HIS A 268 5.93 -24.19 -6.54
N TYR A 269 4.77 -23.52 -6.64
CA TYR A 269 3.94 -23.45 -7.84
C TYR A 269 4.40 -22.38 -8.85
N VAL A 270 5.47 -21.63 -8.53
CA VAL A 270 6.07 -20.62 -9.41
C VAL A 270 7.44 -21.08 -9.86
N ALA A 271 7.76 -20.90 -11.14
CA ALA A 271 9.05 -21.28 -11.69
C ALA A 271 10.17 -20.36 -11.16
N ALA A 272 11.30 -20.93 -10.77
CA ALA A 272 12.41 -20.19 -10.16
C ALA A 272 13.07 -19.19 -11.14
N ASP A 273 13.17 -19.56 -12.41
CA ASP A 273 13.68 -18.70 -13.49
C ASP A 273 12.79 -17.48 -13.74
N GLU A 274 11.47 -17.64 -13.61
CA GLU A 274 10.51 -16.54 -13.67
C GLU A 274 10.75 -15.54 -12.52
N LEU A 275 10.91 -16.02 -11.29
CA LEU A 275 11.22 -15.19 -10.12
C LEU A 275 12.55 -14.44 -10.28
N ASP A 276 13.59 -15.13 -10.75
CA ASP A 276 14.91 -14.55 -10.97
C ASP A 276 14.90 -13.46 -12.05
N ARG A 277 14.15 -13.66 -13.14
CA ARG A 277 13.98 -12.65 -14.19
C ARG A 277 13.30 -11.39 -13.64
N TRP A 278 12.18 -11.55 -12.94
CA TRP A 278 11.49 -10.43 -12.31
C TRP A 278 12.36 -9.71 -11.28
N ALA A 279 13.17 -10.45 -10.53
CA ALA A 279 14.12 -9.87 -9.59
C ALA A 279 15.21 -9.03 -10.24
N LYS A 280 15.76 -9.48 -11.36
CA LYS A 280 16.90 -8.81 -12.03
C LYS A 280 16.46 -7.63 -12.89
N GLU A 281 15.31 -7.74 -13.54
CA GLU A 281 14.92 -6.81 -14.60
C GLU A 281 13.83 -5.83 -14.15
N ASN A 282 13.09 -6.15 -13.09
CA ASN A 282 11.83 -5.48 -12.77
C ASN A 282 11.67 -5.10 -11.29
N ASP A 283 12.72 -5.05 -10.47
CA ASP A 283 12.58 -4.49 -9.11
C ASP A 283 12.22 -2.99 -9.21
N PRO A 284 11.09 -2.55 -8.61
CA PRO A 284 10.66 -1.15 -8.70
C PRO A 284 11.66 -0.17 -8.10
N ILE A 285 12.40 -0.57 -7.06
CA ILE A 285 13.39 0.28 -6.40
C ILE A 285 14.62 0.43 -7.31
N ASP A 286 15.13 -0.68 -7.86
CA ASP A 286 16.30 -0.64 -8.74
C ASP A 286 16.00 0.17 -10.02
N ARG A 287 14.80 0.00 -10.58
CA ARG A 287 14.33 0.78 -11.73
C ARG A 287 14.24 2.27 -11.40
N PHE A 288 13.70 2.63 -10.23
CA PHE A 288 13.59 4.02 -9.81
C PHE A 288 14.98 4.65 -9.56
N VAL A 289 15.90 3.94 -8.90
CA VAL A 289 17.30 4.38 -8.73
C VAL A 289 17.97 4.63 -10.08
N LYS A 290 17.77 3.72 -11.04
CA LYS A 290 18.29 3.89 -12.40
C LYS A 290 17.74 5.16 -13.07
N GLN A 291 16.44 5.43 -12.94
CA GLN A 291 15.84 6.68 -13.45
C GLN A 291 16.44 7.91 -12.78
N LEU A 292 16.52 7.94 -11.44
CA LEU A 292 17.10 9.05 -10.68
C LEU A 292 18.54 9.37 -11.13
N ARG A 293 19.34 8.32 -11.38
CA ARG A 293 20.73 8.42 -11.87
C ARG A 293 20.83 8.91 -13.30
N GLN A 294 20.08 8.30 -14.20
CA GLN A 294 20.14 8.58 -15.63
C GLN A 294 19.75 10.02 -15.97
N HIS A 295 18.96 10.63 -15.09
CA HIS A 295 18.45 11.99 -15.25
C HIS A 295 19.12 13.00 -14.31
N ASP A 296 20.19 12.62 -13.59
CA ASP A 296 20.89 13.48 -12.63
C ASP A 296 19.95 14.11 -11.57
N TRP A 297 18.87 13.42 -11.21
CA TRP A 297 17.93 13.84 -10.18
C TRP A 297 18.41 13.49 -8.76
N ALA A 298 19.27 12.48 -8.63
CA ALA A 298 19.92 12.12 -7.36
C ALA A 298 21.37 11.66 -7.58
N ASP A 299 22.25 12.01 -6.64
CA ASP A 299 23.63 11.56 -6.59
C ASP A 299 23.84 10.40 -5.59
N GLU A 300 25.08 9.90 -5.45
CA GLU A 300 25.39 8.71 -4.62
C GLU A 300 25.28 9.00 -3.14
N ARG A 301 25.53 10.25 -2.78
CA ARG A 301 25.38 10.70 -1.43
C ARG A 301 23.91 10.79 -1.05
N ASP A 302 23.04 11.32 -1.90
CA ASP A 302 21.60 11.39 -1.64
C ASP A 302 21.03 10.01 -1.30
N LEU A 303 21.31 9.00 -2.14
CA LEU A 303 20.77 7.65 -1.95
C LEU A 303 21.37 6.97 -0.72
N THR A 304 22.68 7.11 -0.50
CA THR A 304 23.37 6.53 0.66
C THR A 304 22.88 7.14 1.97
N ASP A 305 22.70 8.46 2.02
CA ASP A 305 22.24 9.17 3.21
C ASP A 305 20.79 8.78 3.55
N ILE A 306 19.92 8.63 2.54
CA ILE A 306 18.54 8.15 2.73
C ILE A 306 18.52 6.72 3.26
N ASP A 307 19.30 5.82 2.66
CA ASP A 307 19.38 4.41 3.08
C ASP A 307 19.89 4.27 4.53
N ALA A 308 20.93 5.02 4.88
CA ALA A 308 21.47 5.05 6.25
C ALA A 308 20.43 5.59 7.25
N GLY A 309 19.72 6.66 6.90
CA GLY A 309 18.66 7.24 7.73
C GLY A 309 17.50 6.28 7.96
N VAL A 310 17.00 5.64 6.90
CA VAL A 310 15.94 4.61 6.98
C VAL A 310 16.35 3.46 7.89
N ARG A 311 17.59 2.96 7.75
CA ARG A 311 18.10 1.87 8.57
C ARG A 311 18.14 2.27 10.05
N ALA A 312 18.68 3.44 10.36
CA ALA A 312 18.76 3.95 11.73
C ALA A 312 17.37 4.13 12.36
N GLU A 313 16.40 4.65 11.61
CA GLU A 313 15.02 4.80 12.04
C GLU A 313 14.38 3.45 12.40
N ILE A 314 14.55 2.43 11.55
CA ILE A 314 14.00 1.09 11.79
C ILE A 314 14.71 0.40 12.96
N ASP A 315 16.03 0.56 13.10
CA ASP A 315 16.79 0.06 14.24
C ASP A 315 16.25 0.66 15.55
N GLN A 316 16.16 1.99 15.62
CA GLN A 316 15.63 2.70 16.77
C GLN A 316 14.19 2.27 17.11
N ALA A 317 13.31 2.18 16.11
CA ALA A 317 11.93 1.76 16.30
C ALA A 317 11.83 0.30 16.80
N THR A 318 12.68 -0.59 16.28
CA THR A 318 12.74 -1.99 16.73
C THR A 318 13.16 -2.08 18.18
N ASP A 319 14.27 -1.44 18.54
CA ASP A 319 14.82 -1.48 19.90
C ASP A 319 13.84 -0.92 20.92
N ALA A 320 13.10 0.14 20.55
CA ALA A 320 12.09 0.76 21.39
C ALA A 320 10.92 -0.16 21.73
N CYS A 321 10.47 -1.02 20.80
CA CYS A 321 9.22 -1.77 20.96
C CYS A 321 9.39 -3.29 21.14
N VAL A 322 10.53 -3.89 20.77
CA VAL A 322 10.69 -5.35 20.74
C VAL A 322 10.47 -6.01 22.09
N ASN A 323 10.83 -5.34 23.18
CA ASN A 323 10.69 -5.83 24.56
C ASN A 323 9.45 -5.29 25.27
N GLU A 324 8.57 -4.56 24.59
CA GLU A 324 7.29 -4.12 25.17
C GLU A 324 6.42 -5.33 25.55
N PRO A 325 5.58 -5.21 26.59
CA PRO A 325 4.69 -6.29 26.99
C PRO A 325 3.58 -6.52 25.95
N LEU A 326 3.08 -7.75 25.92
CA LEU A 326 1.81 -8.07 25.28
C LEU A 326 0.65 -7.43 26.07
N PRO A 327 -0.51 -7.18 25.43
CA PRO A 327 -1.69 -6.65 26.10
C PRO A 327 -2.21 -7.63 27.19
N PRO A 328 -2.79 -7.13 28.29
CA PRO A 328 -3.42 -7.98 29.29
C PRO A 328 -4.68 -8.66 28.70
N PRO A 329 -5.03 -9.90 29.10
CA PRO A 329 -6.17 -10.63 28.52
C PRO A 329 -7.52 -9.92 28.61
N GLU A 330 -7.71 -9.03 29.58
CA GLU A 330 -8.92 -8.23 29.77
C GLU A 330 -9.12 -7.19 28.67
N SER A 331 -8.05 -6.78 27.96
CA SER A 331 -8.15 -5.80 26.88
C SER A 331 -8.91 -6.33 25.66
N ALA A 332 -9.19 -7.63 25.59
CA ALA A 332 -9.95 -8.23 24.50
C ALA A 332 -11.44 -7.80 24.48
N LEU A 333 -11.99 -7.34 25.60
CA LEU A 333 -13.42 -7.02 25.73
C LEU A 333 -13.79 -5.56 25.36
N PRO A 334 -13.02 -4.53 25.75
CA PRO A 334 -13.31 -3.15 25.35
C PRO A 334 -13.29 -2.96 23.84
N GLY A 335 -14.22 -2.15 23.32
CA GLY A 335 -14.30 -1.78 21.90
C GLY A 335 -15.25 -2.62 21.04
N VAL A 336 -15.87 -3.68 21.59
CA VAL A 336 -16.89 -4.48 20.88
C VAL A 336 -18.19 -3.68 20.66
N TYR A 337 -18.58 -2.88 21.66
CA TYR A 337 -19.70 -1.95 21.60
C TYR A 337 -19.32 -0.61 22.24
N ALA A 338 -20.01 0.47 21.88
CA ALA A 338 -19.74 1.83 22.39
C ALA A 338 -20.00 1.97 23.91
N SER A 339 -20.99 1.25 24.43
CA SER A 339 -21.14 1.00 25.87
C SER A 339 -20.55 -0.38 26.16
N PRO A 340 -19.72 -0.55 27.21
CA PRO A 340 -19.26 -1.88 27.58
C PRO A 340 -20.47 -2.77 27.78
N ALA A 341 -20.49 -3.96 27.17
CA ALA A 341 -21.44 -4.97 27.60
C ALA A 341 -21.21 -5.17 29.11
N ALA A 342 -22.25 -5.02 29.92
CA ALA A 342 -22.25 -5.44 31.32
C ALA A 342 -22.24 -6.98 31.38
N ALA A 343 -21.30 -7.62 30.68
CA ALA A 343 -21.07 -9.04 30.81
C ALA A 343 -20.42 -9.23 32.17
N ALA A 344 -21.16 -9.82 33.11
CA ALA A 344 -20.58 -10.29 34.36
C ALA A 344 -19.31 -11.09 34.03
N ARG A 345 -18.24 -10.91 34.81
CA ARG A 345 -17.04 -11.75 34.74
C ARG A 345 -17.51 -13.20 34.71
N LEU A 346 -17.23 -13.92 33.61
CA LEU A 346 -17.62 -15.31 33.47
C LEU A 346 -16.97 -16.11 34.60
N TRP A 347 -17.76 -16.93 35.28
CA TRP A 347 -17.44 -17.63 36.53
C TRP A 347 -16.16 -18.50 36.47
N PHE A 348 -15.69 -18.85 35.27
CA PHE A 348 -14.45 -19.63 35.09
C PHE A 348 -13.16 -18.80 35.13
N ARG A 349 -13.24 -17.46 35.27
CA ARG A 349 -12.07 -16.58 35.52
C ARG A 349 -11.83 -16.27 37.02
N SER A 350 -12.53 -16.98 37.90
CA SER A 350 -12.39 -16.90 39.37
C SER A 350 -11.77 -18.15 40.00
N LEU A 351 -11.29 -19.10 39.18
CA LEU A 351 -10.60 -20.32 39.63
C LEU A 351 -9.10 -20.23 39.36
#